data_AF-A0A845EU80-F1
#
_entry.id   AF-A0A845EU80-F1
#
_cell.length_a   1.000
_cell.length_b   1.000
_cell.length_c   1.000
_cell.angle_alpha   90.00
_cell.angle_beta   90.00
_cell.angle_gamma   90.00
#
_symmetry.space_group_name_H-M   'P 1'
#
loop_
_entity.id
_entity.type
_entity.pdbx_description
1 polymer ?
#
loop_
_entity_poly.entity_id
_entity_poly.type
_entity_poly.pdbx_seq_one_letter_code
_entity_poly.pdbx_strand_id
1 'polypeptide(L)'
;MIYNALVKKLDTQIEEEVTLEIDGVEFTGFALICPYEIELGKSYPVLIGFTILDDLMIREIQEEKKEIERIGLGYEYYIRGMLNEETIDAGIVFTDEDEYFSDYPEFIDKNVEMKVDRISIEFLKTPSNIT
;
A
#
# COMPACT_ATOMS: atom_id res chain seq x y z
N MET A 1 -3.91 2.00 8.57
CA MET A 1 -3.30 3.20 9.23
C MET A 1 -3.43 4.38 8.28
N ILE A 2 -3.70 5.62 8.77
CA ILE A 2 -3.77 6.81 7.91
C ILE A 2 -2.38 7.46 7.83
N TYR A 3 -1.90 7.69 6.61
CA TYR A 3 -0.64 8.36 6.32
C TYR A 3 -0.88 9.73 5.70
N ASN A 4 0.05 10.67 5.90
CA ASN A 4 0.10 11.90 5.11
C ASN A 4 1.16 11.74 4.01
N ALA A 5 0.74 11.36 2.81
CA ALA A 5 1.63 10.98 1.73
C ALA A 5 1.87 12.13 0.76
N LEU A 6 3.12 12.37 0.38
CA LEU A 6 3.52 13.38 -0.61
C LEU A 6 3.34 12.84 -2.04
N VAL A 7 2.66 13.58 -2.90
CA VAL A 7 2.51 13.23 -4.33
C VAL A 7 3.79 13.58 -5.08
N LYS A 8 4.49 12.55 -5.56
CA LYS A 8 5.78 12.65 -6.26
C LYS A 8 5.67 12.60 -7.78
N LYS A 9 4.64 11.92 -8.29
CA LYS A 9 4.37 11.81 -9.72
C LYS A 9 2.88 11.53 -9.94
N LEU A 10 2.34 12.14 -10.99
CA LEU A 10 1.04 11.82 -11.56
C LEU A 10 1.26 11.37 -13.00
N ASP A 11 0.60 10.29 -13.43
CA ASP A 11 0.65 9.87 -14.82
C ASP A 11 -0.38 10.65 -15.67
N THR A 12 -0.07 10.85 -16.96
CA THR A 12 -0.95 11.61 -17.88
C THR A 12 -1.84 10.71 -18.72
N GLN A 13 -1.54 9.41 -18.75
CA GLN A 13 -2.25 8.41 -19.54
C GLN A 13 -3.14 7.52 -18.65
N ILE A 14 -2.75 7.31 -17.39
CA ILE A 14 -3.50 6.53 -16.41
C ILE A 14 -3.82 7.43 -15.23
N GLU A 15 -5.08 7.87 -15.12
CA GLU A 15 -5.52 8.83 -14.11
C GLU A 15 -5.34 8.29 -12.68
N GLU A 16 -5.55 6.99 -12.48
CA GLU A 16 -5.44 6.37 -11.16
C GLU A 16 -3.97 6.16 -10.73
N GLU A 17 -3.00 6.17 -11.64
CA GLU A 17 -1.59 5.93 -11.30
C GLU A 17 -0.98 7.15 -10.59
N VAL A 18 -0.52 6.92 -9.36
CA VAL A 18 0.15 7.93 -8.55
C VAL A 18 1.40 7.36 -7.89
N THR A 19 2.48 8.14 -7.88
CA THR A 19 3.65 7.84 -7.04
C THR A 19 3.62 8.70 -5.79
N LEU A 20 3.70 8.04 -4.65
CA LEU A 20 3.67 8.65 -3.33
C LEU A 20 4.99 8.45 -2.60
N GLU A 21 5.28 9.35 -1.67
CA GLU A 21 6.34 9.20 -0.67
C GLU A 21 5.73 9.28 0.74
N ILE A 22 6.07 8.29 1.57
CA ILE A 22 5.73 8.22 3.00
C ILE A 22 7.02 7.93 3.75
N ASP A 23 7.40 8.79 4.70
CA ASP A 23 8.60 8.63 5.55
C ASP A 23 9.88 8.28 4.77
N GLY A 24 10.05 8.86 3.57
CA GLY A 24 11.20 8.64 2.68
C GLY A 24 11.13 7.38 1.83
N VAL A 25 10.06 6.59 1.92
CA VAL A 25 9.78 5.44 1.06
C VAL A 25 8.90 5.89 -0.11
N GLU A 26 9.42 5.76 -1.32
CA GLU A 26 8.72 6.08 -2.58
C GLU A 26 8.15 4.82 -3.23
N PHE A 27 6.88 4.84 -3.62
CA PHE A 27 6.23 3.75 -4.35
C PHE A 27 5.14 4.27 -5.30
N THR A 28 4.87 3.50 -6.35
CA THR A 28 3.78 3.75 -7.30
C THR A 28 2.61 2.81 -6.99
N GLY A 29 1.41 3.35 -6.87
CA GLY A 29 0.17 2.60 -6.66
C GLY A 29 -1.00 3.21 -7.45
N PHE A 30 -2.20 2.72 -7.18
CA PHE A 30 -3.43 3.12 -7.86
C PHE A 30 -4.42 3.74 -6.89
N ALA A 31 -4.88 4.95 -7.19
CA ALA A 31 -5.87 5.70 -6.42
C ALA A 31 -7.28 5.16 -6.68
N LEU A 32 -7.67 4.07 -5.99
CA LEU A 32 -8.99 3.45 -6.15
C LEU A 32 -10.12 4.37 -5.67
N ILE A 33 -9.84 5.20 -4.67
CA ILE A 33 -10.74 6.23 -4.18
C ILE A 33 -9.99 7.57 -4.20
N CYS A 34 -10.46 8.51 -5.01
CA CYS A 34 -9.92 9.86 -5.10
C CYS A 34 -11.05 10.90 -5.20
N PRO A 35 -11.53 11.44 -4.06
CA PRO A 35 -12.75 12.25 -4.05
C PRO A 35 -12.52 13.73 -4.42
N TYR A 36 -11.30 14.10 -4.78
CA TYR A 36 -10.89 15.46 -5.15
C TYR A 36 -9.64 15.40 -6.04
N GLU A 37 -9.36 16.48 -6.75
CA GLU A 37 -8.13 16.60 -7.55
C GLU A 37 -6.89 16.70 -6.64
N ILE A 38 -5.85 15.92 -6.96
CA ILE A 38 -4.58 15.91 -6.26
C ILE A 38 -3.51 16.63 -7.08
N GLU A 39 -2.58 17.29 -6.40
CA GLU A 39 -1.54 18.09 -7.05
C GLU A 39 -0.14 17.57 -6.71
N LEU A 40 0.74 17.62 -7.70
CA LEU A 40 2.15 17.29 -7.56
C LEU A 40 2.81 18.15 -6.47
N GLY A 41 3.58 17.52 -5.57
CA GLY A 41 4.30 18.21 -4.49
C GLY A 41 3.45 18.58 -3.27
N LYS A 42 2.15 18.21 -3.24
CA LYS A 42 1.30 18.33 -2.04
C LYS A 42 1.18 17.00 -1.32
N SER A 43 0.85 17.07 -0.02
CA SER A 43 0.60 15.89 0.80
C SER A 43 -0.87 15.74 1.16
N TYR A 44 -1.34 14.51 1.20
CA TYR A 44 -2.75 14.17 1.44
C TYR A 44 -2.89 12.99 2.41
N PRO A 45 -3.97 12.93 3.20
CA PRO A 45 -4.27 11.78 4.03
C PRO A 45 -4.69 10.59 3.16
N VAL A 46 -4.03 9.45 3.33
CA VAL A 46 -4.29 8.23 2.56
C VAL A 46 -4.35 6.98 3.44
N LEU A 47 -5.12 5.99 3.00
CA LEU A 47 -4.97 4.59 3.40
C LEU A 47 -4.21 3.85 2.31
N ILE A 48 -3.39 2.88 2.71
CA ILE A 48 -2.60 2.05 1.81
C ILE A 48 -3.04 0.60 1.99
N GLY A 49 -3.35 -0.05 0.87
CA GLY A 49 -3.67 -1.47 0.78
C GLY A 49 -3.01 -2.08 -0.44
N PHE A 50 -3.52 -3.20 -0.92
CA PHE A 50 -2.99 -3.90 -2.08
C PHE A 50 -4.12 -4.54 -2.89
N THR A 51 -3.80 -4.98 -4.10
CA THR A 51 -4.70 -5.80 -4.94
C THR A 51 -3.97 -7.07 -5.33
N ILE A 52 -4.68 -8.19 -5.22
CA ILE A 52 -4.28 -9.48 -5.79
C ILE A 52 -5.26 -9.80 -6.93
N LEU A 53 -4.75 -10.11 -8.12
CA LEU A 53 -5.55 -10.45 -9.29
C LEU A 53 -5.79 -11.95 -9.42
N ASP A 54 -4.81 -12.75 -8.99
CA ASP A 54 -4.87 -14.21 -8.96
C ASP A 54 -4.86 -14.70 -7.49
N ASP A 55 -3.92 -15.56 -7.11
CA ASP A 55 -3.77 -16.07 -5.76
C ASP A 55 -2.67 -15.33 -4.98
N LEU A 56 -2.90 -15.09 -3.69
CA LEU A 56 -1.90 -14.49 -2.82
C LEU A 56 -0.70 -15.43 -2.66
N MET A 57 0.47 -14.99 -3.15
CA MET A 57 1.73 -15.68 -2.91
C MET A 57 2.39 -15.11 -1.65
N ILE A 58 2.37 -15.87 -0.56
CA ILE A 58 2.93 -15.49 0.74
C ILE A 58 3.83 -16.60 1.30
N ARG A 59 4.91 -16.20 1.98
CA ARG A 59 5.81 -17.13 2.68
C ARG A 59 6.40 -16.49 3.94
N GLU A 60 6.67 -17.30 4.95
CA GLU A 60 7.45 -16.88 6.12
C GLU A 60 8.90 -16.57 5.71
N ILE A 61 9.47 -15.52 6.31
CA ILE A 61 10.89 -15.17 6.21
C ILE A 61 11.51 -15.11 7.61
N GLN A 62 12.78 -15.48 7.72
CA GLN A 62 13.48 -15.52 9.01
C GLN A 62 14.06 -14.16 9.42
N GLU A 63 14.17 -13.23 8.48
CA GLU A 63 14.72 -11.90 8.70
C GLU A 63 13.60 -10.93 9.09
N GLU A 64 13.83 -10.14 10.15
CA GLU A 64 12.97 -9.00 10.51
C GLU A 64 13.19 -7.85 9.52
N LYS A 65 12.65 -8.01 8.31
CA LYS A 65 12.78 -7.06 7.21
C LYS A 65 11.49 -6.27 7.04
N LYS A 66 11.61 -4.94 6.99
CA LYS A 66 10.54 -4.00 6.67
C LYS A 66 10.86 -3.31 5.35
N GLU A 67 10.20 -3.73 4.27
CA GLU A 67 10.55 -3.27 2.93
C GLU A 67 9.39 -3.43 1.97
N ILE A 68 9.31 -2.50 1.01
CA ILE A 68 8.56 -2.67 -0.23
C ILE A 68 9.53 -2.58 -1.40
N GLU A 69 9.46 -3.54 -2.31
CA GLU A 69 10.38 -3.66 -3.44
C GLU A 69 9.59 -3.88 -4.73
N ARG A 70 9.72 -2.96 -5.69
CA ARG A 70 9.07 -3.07 -7.00
C ARG A 70 9.71 -4.18 -7.83
N ILE A 71 8.88 -5.00 -8.47
CA ILE A 71 9.33 -6.10 -9.33
C ILE A 71 9.38 -5.63 -10.79
N GLY A 72 10.60 -5.52 -11.32
CA GLY A 72 10.83 -5.16 -12.72
C GLY A 72 10.27 -3.77 -13.08
N LEU A 73 9.59 -3.69 -14.23
CA LEU A 73 9.00 -2.45 -14.74
C LEU A 73 7.47 -2.37 -14.57
N GLY A 74 6.85 -3.45 -14.07
CA GLY A 74 5.40 -3.55 -13.85
C GLY A 74 4.95 -2.84 -12.57
N TYR A 75 3.78 -3.19 -12.05
CA TYR A 75 3.23 -2.64 -10.80
C TYR A 75 3.28 -3.61 -9.62
N GLU A 76 3.86 -4.79 -9.84
CA GLU A 76 3.98 -5.82 -8.83
C GLU A 76 5.04 -5.41 -7.79
N TYR A 77 4.80 -5.77 -6.52
CA TYR A 77 5.74 -5.55 -5.43
C TYR A 77 5.92 -6.80 -4.60
N TYR A 78 7.13 -6.95 -4.04
CA TYR A 78 7.31 -7.69 -2.80
C TYR A 78 7.06 -6.76 -1.63
N ILE A 79 6.19 -7.17 -0.71
CA ILE A 79 5.95 -6.50 0.57
C ILE A 79 6.46 -7.44 1.66
N ARG A 80 7.37 -6.93 2.50
CA ARG A 80 8.03 -7.69 3.55
C ARG A 80 7.86 -7.00 4.88
N GLY A 81 7.35 -7.72 5.87
CA GLY A 81 7.00 -7.14 7.15
C GLY A 81 6.36 -8.14 8.11
N MET A 82 5.97 -7.63 9.28
CA MET A 82 5.24 -8.39 10.28
C MET A 82 3.76 -8.46 9.90
N LEU A 83 3.23 -9.68 9.75
CA LEU A 83 1.83 -9.91 9.46
C LEU A 83 1.00 -9.99 10.76
N ASN A 84 -0.09 -9.25 10.80
CA ASN A 84 -1.16 -9.34 11.80
C ASN A 84 -2.47 -9.74 11.11
N GLU A 85 -3.55 -9.91 11.88
CA GLU A 85 -4.85 -10.39 11.38
C GLU A 85 -5.41 -9.60 10.18
N GLU A 86 -5.22 -8.28 10.14
CA GLU A 86 -5.80 -7.40 9.11
C GLU A 86 -4.74 -6.57 8.36
N THR A 87 -3.47 -6.66 8.76
CA THR A 87 -2.43 -5.74 8.26
C THR A 87 -1.06 -6.38 8.16
N ILE A 88 -0.23 -5.84 7.27
CA ILE A 88 1.21 -6.11 7.25
C ILE A 88 1.99 -4.82 7.48
N ASP A 89 2.90 -4.81 8.46
CA ASP A 89 3.79 -3.69 8.75
C ASP A 89 5.15 -3.89 8.05
N ALA A 90 5.28 -3.28 6.87
CA ALA A 90 6.48 -3.27 6.04
C ALA A 90 7.29 -1.96 6.19
N GLY A 91 7.14 -1.25 7.32
CA GLY A 91 7.57 0.15 7.48
C GLY A 91 6.52 1.14 6.98
N ILE A 92 5.70 0.72 6.03
CA ILE A 92 4.37 1.23 5.76
C ILE A 92 3.39 0.09 6.07
N VAL A 93 2.28 0.42 6.74
CA VAL A 93 1.24 -0.52 7.12
C VAL A 93 0.23 -0.61 5.99
N PHE A 94 0.14 -1.79 5.39
CA PHE A 94 -0.85 -2.13 4.38
C PHE A 94 -2.05 -2.81 5.05
N THR A 95 -3.26 -2.33 4.75
CA THR A 95 -4.51 -2.96 5.17
C THR A 95 -4.95 -3.99 4.14
N ASP A 96 -5.40 -5.15 4.61
CA ASP A 96 -6.05 -6.17 3.80
C ASP A 96 -7.57 -5.95 3.80
N GLU A 97 -8.06 -5.17 2.84
CA GLU A 97 -9.47 -4.81 2.72
C GLU A 97 -10.34 -5.95 2.17
N ASP A 98 -9.71 -6.91 1.48
CA ASP A 98 -10.36 -8.05 0.84
C ASP A 98 -10.27 -9.35 1.69
N GLU A 99 -9.76 -9.25 2.92
CA GLU A 99 -9.67 -10.33 3.92
C GLU A 99 -8.83 -11.55 3.51
N TYR A 100 -7.85 -11.40 2.60
CA TYR A 100 -6.93 -12.47 2.18
C TYR A 100 -6.17 -13.15 3.33
N PHE A 101 -5.80 -12.42 4.38
CA PHE A 101 -4.98 -12.95 5.49
C PHE A 101 -5.73 -13.98 6.34
N SER A 102 -7.07 -13.95 6.30
CA SER A 102 -7.91 -14.92 7.02
C SER A 102 -7.74 -16.36 6.51
N ASP A 103 -7.32 -16.52 5.26
CA ASP A 103 -7.02 -17.82 4.65
C ASP A 103 -5.63 -18.37 5.03
N TYR A 104 -4.78 -17.57 5.69
CA TYR A 104 -3.41 -17.94 6.06
C TYR A 104 -3.07 -17.70 7.54
N PRO A 105 -3.83 -18.27 8.50
CA PRO A 105 -3.62 -18.06 9.93
C PRO A 105 -2.23 -18.51 10.42
N GLU A 106 -1.55 -19.42 9.71
CA GLU A 106 -0.21 -19.89 10.05
C GLU A 106 0.89 -18.83 9.90
N PHE A 107 0.60 -17.71 9.24
CA PHE A 107 1.54 -16.60 9.05
C PHE A 107 1.31 -15.42 10.00
N ILE A 108 0.23 -15.42 10.78
CA ILE A 108 -0.06 -14.36 11.77
C ILE A 108 1.04 -14.33 12.84
N ASP A 109 1.42 -13.11 13.25
CA ASP A 109 2.52 -12.79 14.17
C ASP A 109 3.91 -13.25 13.65
N LYS A 110 4.06 -13.40 12.33
CA LYS A 110 5.34 -13.74 11.69
C LYS A 110 5.79 -12.68 10.69
N ASN A 111 7.11 -12.65 10.47
CA ASN A 111 7.66 -11.92 9.34
C ASN A 111 7.41 -12.72 8.06
N VAL A 112 6.86 -12.06 7.06
CA VAL A 112 6.51 -12.67 5.77
C VAL A 112 7.05 -11.85 4.60
N GLU A 113 7.15 -12.51 3.45
CA GLU A 113 7.21 -11.87 2.15
C GLU A 113 5.95 -12.26 1.38
N MET A 114 5.21 -11.27 0.90
CA MET A 114 4.10 -11.47 0.00
C MET A 114 4.33 -10.74 -1.33
N LYS A 115 3.88 -11.36 -2.42
CA LYS A 115 3.84 -10.73 -3.73
C LYS A 115 2.44 -10.16 -3.97
N VAL A 116 2.37 -8.89 -4.33
CA VAL A 116 1.11 -8.21 -4.69
C VAL A 116 1.16 -7.73 -6.13
N ASP A 117 0.01 -7.67 -6.80
CA ASP A 117 -0.06 -7.19 -8.19
C ASP A 117 0.00 -5.67 -8.26
N ARG A 118 -0.61 -4.99 -7.28
CA ARG A 118 -0.67 -3.53 -7.18
C ARG A 118 -0.72 -3.09 -5.73
N ILE A 119 -0.21 -1.89 -5.48
CA ILE A 119 -0.49 -1.14 -4.26
C ILE A 119 -1.77 -0.32 -4.48
N SER A 120 -2.73 -0.46 -3.56
CA SER A 120 -4.00 0.27 -3.56
C SER A 120 -3.89 1.50 -2.67
N ILE A 121 -4.46 2.61 -3.12
CA ILE A 121 -4.42 3.89 -2.42
C ILE A 121 -5.84 4.44 -2.33
N GLU A 122 -6.24 4.83 -1.12
CA GLU A 122 -7.46 5.61 -0.91
C GLU A 122 -7.13 6.99 -0.38
N PHE A 123 -7.48 8.04 -1.12
CA PHE A 123 -7.39 9.41 -0.65
C PHE A 123 -8.60 9.75 0.21
N LEU A 124 -8.33 10.13 1.45
CA LEU A 124 -9.36 10.49 2.41
C LEU A 124 -9.73 11.96 2.27
N LYS A 125 -11.01 12.30 2.43
CA LYS A 125 -11.38 13.70 2.71
C LYS A 125 -10.87 14.04 4.10
N THR A 126 -10.06 15.09 4.21
CA THR A 126 -9.86 15.73 5.52
C THR A 126 -11.25 16.13 6.01
N PRO A 127 -11.67 15.76 7.24
CA PRO A 127 -12.96 16.19 7.75
C PRO A 127 -12.99 17.72 7.68
N SER A 128 -13.89 18.26 6.86
CA SER A 128 -14.17 19.69 6.84
C SER A 128 -14.51 20.07 8.28
N ASN A 129 -13.70 20.91 8.92
CA ASN A 129 -14.12 21.57 10.15
C ASN A 129 -15.41 22.31 9.80
N ILE A 130 -16.55 21.79 10.27
CA ILE A 130 -17.82 22.49 10.23
C ILE A 130 -17.65 23.64 11.22
N THR A 131 -17.21 24.80 10.74
CA THR A 131 -17.31 26.08 11.45
C THR A 131 -18.74 26.57 11.46
#